data_AF-A0A6I9UCI2-F1
#
_entry.id   AF-A0A6I9UCI2-F1
#
_cell.length_a   1.000
_cell.length_b   1.000
_cell.length_c   1.000
_cell.angle_alpha   90.00
_cell.angle_beta   90.00
_cell.angle_gamma   90.00
#
_symmetry.space_group_name_H-M   'P 1'
#
loop_
_entity.id
_entity.type
_entity.pdbx_description
1 polymer ?
#
loop_
_entity_poly.entity_id
_entity_poly.type
_entity_poly.pdbx_seq_one_letter_code
_entity_poly.pdbx_strand_id
1 'polypeptide(L)'
;MGLLQSVIRSWDSETDEEENERPRNPYNYYSKSAGENSGRVNVLESSHQRRDGNYSTRSLQTKHLTITVPSLRQSPSLAETNVNLGVGSSAVSVKKNNDVYRPSERIGIGSCSVEKKERQVQVKISCTAAAPEQGTRWIKHYSSAHRILLVGEGDFSFSTCLAKAFGWATNMVATSMDSQAFLLKHYQNAMSNIVELSIRKCRVLHEMDATKMANHELLEGIKFDIIVFNFPFAGFFKGLSRESQLGHHRSLVSLFMKNAKAMMSEYGEIHITHKSNGFHKEWELESLASSHKLKLIEAAEFNLHDYPGYNTKYGFGGDNNFNCYPSKTYKFGVKS
;
A
#
# COMPACT_ATOMS: atom_id res chain seq x y z
N MET A 1 11.93 23.31 -30.38
CA MET A 1 12.28 22.20 -29.45
C MET A 1 12.98 22.79 -28.23
N GLY A 2 12.22 23.30 -27.26
CA GLY A 2 12.81 23.89 -26.06
C GLY A 2 11.84 24.81 -25.35
N LEU A 3 10.99 24.24 -24.48
CA LEU A 3 10.20 24.97 -23.46
C LEU A 3 9.53 24.00 -22.46
N LEU A 4 10.23 22.92 -22.08
CA LEU A 4 9.72 21.93 -21.10
C LEU A 4 10.77 21.45 -20.09
N GLN A 5 11.91 22.14 -19.97
CA GLN A 5 12.97 21.78 -19.00
C GLN A 5 13.13 22.76 -17.81
N SER A 6 12.34 23.84 -17.71
CA SER A 6 12.56 24.85 -16.67
C SER A 6 11.75 24.68 -15.37
N VAL A 7 10.87 23.68 -15.24
CA VAL A 7 9.96 23.59 -14.07
C VAL A 7 10.40 22.57 -13.01
N ILE A 8 11.47 21.80 -13.23
CA ILE A 8 11.88 20.71 -12.30
C ILE A 8 13.08 21.09 -11.39
N ARG A 9 13.72 22.25 -11.57
CA ARG A 9 14.93 22.63 -10.80
C ARG A 9 14.73 23.62 -9.64
N SER A 10 13.52 23.76 -9.10
CA SER A 10 13.26 24.71 -8.00
C SER A 10 12.69 24.05 -6.74
N TRP A 11 13.15 22.84 -6.39
CA TRP A 11 12.69 22.10 -5.20
C TRP A 11 13.74 21.90 -4.12
N ASP A 12 14.94 22.47 -4.25
CA ASP A 12 15.98 22.42 -3.22
C ASP A 12 16.53 23.83 -2.93
N SER A 13 15.72 24.65 -2.26
CA SER A 13 16.15 25.70 -1.34
C SER A 13 14.98 26.63 -1.05
N GLU A 14 14.29 26.44 0.08
CA GLU A 14 13.97 27.55 0.99
C GLU A 14 13.29 27.02 2.25
N THR A 15 13.70 27.64 3.33
CA THR A 15 13.57 27.31 4.74
C THR A 15 12.16 27.41 5.29
N ASP A 16 11.91 26.55 6.29
CA ASP A 16 11.03 26.73 7.45
C ASP A 16 10.45 28.13 7.65
N GLU A 17 9.11 28.22 7.57
CA GLU A 17 8.19 28.99 8.43
C GLU A 17 6.86 29.23 7.69
N GLU A 18 5.86 28.35 7.90
CA GLU A 18 4.43 28.72 7.96
C GLU A 18 3.59 27.46 8.29
N GLU A 19 3.70 27.04 9.54
CA GLU A 19 2.79 26.08 10.16
C GLU A 19 1.56 26.86 10.68
N ASN A 20 0.47 26.89 9.91
CA ASN A 20 -0.93 26.87 10.37
C ASN A 20 -1.89 27.32 9.27
N GLU A 21 -2.22 26.43 8.34
CA GLU A 21 -3.57 26.39 7.75
C GLU A 21 -3.77 25.04 7.07
N ARG A 22 -4.38 24.09 7.81
CA ARG A 22 -4.83 22.82 7.22
C ARG A 22 -5.76 23.13 6.04
N PRO A 23 -5.50 22.64 4.82
CA PRO A 23 -6.37 22.94 3.70
C PRO A 23 -7.76 22.34 3.94
N ARG A 24 -8.79 23.19 3.80
CA ARG A 24 -10.19 22.74 3.71
C ARG A 24 -10.28 21.65 2.65
N ASN A 25 -10.99 20.58 2.98
CA ASN A 25 -11.25 19.42 2.13
C ASN A 25 -11.56 19.84 0.67
N PRO A 26 -10.71 19.51 -0.33
CA PRO A 26 -10.88 19.96 -1.72
C PRO A 26 -12.17 19.42 -2.36
N TYR A 27 -12.76 18.36 -1.81
CA TYR A 27 -14.02 17.81 -2.29
C TYR A 27 -15.24 18.67 -1.93
N ASN A 28 -15.14 19.57 -0.94
CA ASN A 28 -16.21 20.52 -0.61
C ASN A 28 -16.31 21.69 -1.61
N TYR A 29 -15.29 21.89 -2.45
CA TYR A 29 -15.35 22.92 -3.50
C TYR A 29 -16.35 22.52 -4.59
N TYR A 30 -16.39 21.23 -4.93
CA TYR A 30 -17.30 20.69 -5.94
C TYR A 30 -18.75 20.49 -5.44
N SER A 31 -18.98 20.47 -4.13
CA SER A 31 -20.33 20.38 -3.56
C SER A 31 -21.03 21.73 -3.44
N LYS A 32 -20.28 22.85 -3.35
CA LYS A 32 -20.87 24.20 -3.25
C LYS A 32 -21.40 24.77 -4.57
N SER A 33 -20.98 24.23 -5.72
CA SER A 33 -21.49 24.64 -7.03
C SER A 33 -22.81 23.96 -7.43
N ALA A 34 -23.42 23.17 -6.56
CA ALA A 34 -24.71 22.51 -6.76
C ALA A 34 -25.67 22.90 -5.63
N GLY A 35 -26.29 24.08 -5.70
CA GLY A 35 -27.19 24.52 -4.65
C GLY A 35 -27.84 25.89 -4.81
N GLU A 36 -28.49 26.17 -5.95
CA GLU A 36 -29.59 27.14 -6.01
C GLU A 36 -30.67 26.61 -6.95
N ASN A 37 -31.48 25.67 -6.45
CA ASN A 37 -32.91 25.57 -6.74
C ASN A 37 -33.50 24.36 -6.01
N SER A 38 -34.27 24.63 -4.95
CA SER A 38 -35.66 24.16 -4.79
C SER A 38 -36.06 24.11 -3.32
N GLY A 39 -37.30 24.56 -3.08
CA GLY A 39 -38.21 23.83 -2.22
C GLY A 39 -38.07 24.04 -0.72
N ARG A 40 -38.72 25.09 -0.23
CA ARG A 40 -39.21 25.21 1.15
C ARG A 40 -40.03 23.95 1.49
N VAL A 41 -39.55 23.14 2.44
CA VAL A 41 -40.37 22.12 3.10
C VAL A 41 -40.25 22.34 4.60
N ASN A 42 -41.38 22.74 5.21
CA ASN A 42 -41.54 22.84 6.65
C ASN A 42 -41.48 21.44 7.26
N VAL A 43 -40.58 21.24 8.23
CA VAL A 43 -40.63 20.07 9.12
C VAL A 43 -41.30 20.52 10.42
N LEU A 44 -42.48 19.97 10.66
CA LEU A 44 -43.19 20.03 11.93
C LEU A 44 -42.38 19.33 13.02
N GLU A 45 -42.10 20.05 14.11
CA GLU A 45 -41.67 19.49 15.38
C GLU A 45 -42.78 18.60 15.96
N SER A 46 -42.43 17.37 16.35
CA SER A 46 -43.23 16.60 17.28
C SER A 46 -42.37 16.18 18.48
N SER A 47 -42.56 16.92 19.56
CA SER A 47 -42.20 16.59 20.92
C SER A 47 -42.82 15.27 21.35
N HIS A 48 -42.04 14.33 21.90
CA HIS A 48 -42.57 13.25 22.74
C HIS A 48 -41.75 13.05 24.02
N GLN A 49 -42.51 12.91 25.09
CA GLN A 49 -42.15 12.94 26.50
C GLN A 49 -41.34 11.74 27.01
N ARG A 50 -40.64 12.07 28.10
CA ARG A 50 -40.04 11.18 29.10
C ARG A 50 -40.96 10.04 29.54
N ARG A 51 -40.37 8.87 29.78
CA ARG A 51 -40.79 7.94 30.83
C ARG A 51 -39.57 7.31 31.50
N ASP A 52 -39.63 7.33 32.82
CA ASP A 52 -38.69 6.77 33.77
C ASP A 52 -38.68 5.23 33.76
N GLY A 53 -37.55 4.63 34.13
CA GLY A 53 -37.41 3.19 34.30
C GLY A 53 -36.08 2.81 34.92
N ASN A 54 -36.07 2.75 36.26
CA ASN A 54 -35.01 2.22 37.12
C ASN A 54 -34.43 0.89 36.62
N TYR A 55 -33.09 0.76 36.56
CA TYR A 55 -32.42 -0.50 36.87
C TYR A 55 -31.09 -0.29 37.62
N SER A 56 -30.93 -1.19 38.58
CA SER A 56 -29.95 -1.29 39.65
C SER A 56 -28.47 -1.20 39.25
N THR A 57 -27.69 -0.58 40.14
CA THR A 57 -26.24 -0.48 40.13
C THR A 57 -25.60 -1.85 40.39
N ARG A 58 -24.70 -2.28 39.50
CA ARG A 58 -23.77 -3.38 39.74
C ARG A 58 -22.35 -2.92 39.42
N SER A 59 -21.54 -2.80 40.47
CA SER A 59 -20.11 -2.52 40.38
C SER A 59 -19.38 -3.65 39.67
N LEU A 60 -18.58 -3.34 38.65
CA LEU A 60 -17.59 -4.26 38.11
C LEU A 60 -16.21 -3.61 38.22
N GLN A 61 -15.34 -4.34 38.93
CA GLN A 61 -13.97 -3.99 39.25
C GLN A 61 -13.11 -3.79 37.99
N THR A 62 -12.29 -2.75 38.03
CA THR A 62 -11.12 -2.54 37.19
C THR A 62 -10.11 -3.67 37.38
N LYS A 63 -9.71 -4.32 36.29
CA LYS A 63 -8.49 -5.15 36.24
C LYS A 63 -7.41 -4.37 35.47
N HIS A 64 -6.45 -3.80 36.20
CA HIS A 64 -5.20 -3.34 35.62
C HIS A 64 -4.32 -4.56 35.32
N LEU A 65 -3.90 -4.72 34.06
CA LEU A 65 -2.81 -5.62 33.69
C LEU A 65 -1.53 -4.79 33.59
N THR A 66 -0.66 -4.90 34.58
CA THR A 66 0.68 -4.33 34.55
C THR A 66 1.62 -5.31 33.86
N ILE A 67 2.07 -4.98 32.64
CA ILE A 67 3.13 -5.74 31.96
C ILE A 67 4.47 -5.14 32.38
N THR A 68 5.27 -5.92 33.10
CA THR A 68 6.65 -5.58 33.44
C THR A 68 7.57 -6.15 32.36
N VAL A 69 8.29 -5.30 31.64
CA VAL A 69 9.36 -5.69 30.71
C VAL A 69 10.68 -5.83 31.48
N PRO A 70 11.41 -6.96 31.38
CA PRO A 70 12.77 -7.03 31.88
C PRO A 70 13.69 -6.16 31.02
N SER A 71 14.41 -5.23 31.65
CA SER A 71 15.53 -4.54 31.02
C SER A 71 16.74 -5.46 31.01
N LEU A 72 17.40 -5.64 29.85
CA LEU A 72 18.76 -6.15 29.80
C LEU A 72 19.61 -5.24 28.92
N ARG A 73 20.58 -4.61 29.58
CA ARG A 73 21.65 -3.81 28.98
C ARG A 73 22.71 -4.72 28.37
N GLN A 74 23.21 -4.22 27.23
CA GLN A 74 24.59 -4.24 26.72
C GLN A 74 25.30 -5.58 26.47
N SER A 75 25.59 -5.76 25.18
CA SER A 75 26.58 -6.65 24.57
C SER A 75 28.02 -6.32 25.01
N PRO A 76 28.99 -7.24 24.79
CA PRO A 76 29.86 -7.06 23.62
C PRO A 76 30.35 -8.36 22.92
N SER A 77 30.50 -8.19 21.60
CA SER A 77 31.44 -8.75 20.59
C SER A 77 32.09 -10.16 20.67
N LEU A 78 31.93 -10.87 19.52
CA LEU A 78 32.90 -11.67 18.73
C LEU A 78 33.55 -12.91 19.40
N ALA A 79 33.77 -14.07 18.79
CA ALA A 79 33.69 -14.59 17.42
C ALA A 79 33.67 -16.14 17.49
N GLU A 80 33.22 -16.82 16.43
CA GLU A 80 34.01 -17.85 15.71
C GLU A 80 33.17 -18.50 14.59
N THR A 81 33.75 -18.42 13.41
CA THR A 81 33.32 -18.94 12.10
C THR A 81 33.67 -20.42 11.93
N ASN A 82 33.01 -21.12 11.00
CA ASN A 82 33.70 -22.02 10.06
C ASN A 82 32.78 -22.50 8.93
N VAL A 83 33.07 -22.07 7.70
CA VAL A 83 33.08 -22.99 6.55
C VAL A 83 34.21 -22.56 5.61
N ASN A 84 35.06 -23.53 5.28
CA ASN A 84 36.24 -23.42 4.43
C ASN A 84 35.85 -23.58 2.94
N LEU A 85 36.53 -22.86 2.04
CA LEU A 85 37.00 -23.34 0.73
C LEU A 85 37.73 -22.21 -0.02
N GLY A 86 38.94 -22.51 -0.52
CA GLY A 86 39.50 -21.84 -1.69
C GLY A 86 40.82 -21.10 -1.49
N VAL A 87 41.88 -21.69 -2.02
CA VAL A 87 43.28 -21.25 -2.03
C VAL A 87 43.48 -19.96 -2.84
N GLY A 88 44.33 -19.05 -2.34
CA GLY A 88 44.81 -17.89 -3.09
C GLY A 88 45.87 -17.12 -2.32
N SER A 89 47.13 -17.45 -2.58
CA SER A 89 48.34 -16.86 -1.97
C SER A 89 48.49 -15.37 -2.27
N SER A 90 48.81 -14.55 -1.24
CA SER A 90 49.81 -13.48 -1.33
C SER A 90 50.13 -12.93 0.06
N ALA A 91 51.40 -12.97 0.40
CA ALA A 91 51.98 -12.58 1.67
C ALA A 91 52.15 -11.05 1.79
N VAL A 92 51.95 -10.49 2.98
CA VAL A 92 52.68 -9.29 3.45
C VAL A 92 52.93 -9.43 4.95
N SER A 93 54.17 -9.12 5.34
CA SER A 93 54.76 -9.29 6.68
C SER A 93 54.87 -7.94 7.40
N VAL A 94 54.57 -7.84 8.70
CA VAL A 94 55.20 -6.92 9.69
C VAL A 94 54.89 -7.46 11.10
N LYS A 95 55.78 -8.20 11.78
CA LYS A 95 56.85 -7.79 12.74
C LYS A 95 56.42 -7.04 14.02
N LYS A 96 56.69 -7.74 15.15
CA LYS A 96 57.33 -7.29 16.42
C LYS A 96 56.46 -6.44 17.37
N ASN A 97 56.46 -6.58 18.70
CA ASN A 97 57.44 -6.98 19.72
C ASN A 97 56.68 -7.30 21.04
N ASN A 98 57.00 -8.38 21.76
CA ASN A 98 57.82 -8.48 23.00
C ASN A 98 57.24 -7.83 24.26
N ASP A 99 57.06 -8.66 25.31
CA ASP A 99 57.62 -8.56 26.67
C ASP A 99 56.86 -9.56 27.58
N VAL A 100 57.36 -10.76 27.89
CA VAL A 100 58.38 -11.16 28.88
C VAL A 100 58.11 -10.68 30.33
N TYR A 101 57.43 -11.53 31.12
CA TYR A 101 57.92 -11.90 32.46
C TYR A 101 57.31 -13.26 32.92
N ARG A 102 58.14 -14.07 33.57
CA ARG A 102 57.95 -15.45 34.09
C ARG A 102 58.38 -15.42 35.58
N PRO A 103 58.38 -16.53 36.36
CA PRO A 103 57.41 -17.63 36.56
C PRO A 103 57.24 -18.00 38.05
N SER A 104 56.27 -18.88 38.39
CA SER A 104 56.33 -19.98 39.40
C SER A 104 54.86 -20.36 39.73
N GLU A 105 54.38 -21.60 39.83
CA GLU A 105 54.93 -22.91 40.19
C GLU A 105 54.14 -24.04 39.46
N ARG A 106 54.77 -25.21 39.29
CA ARG A 106 54.18 -26.44 38.73
C ARG A 106 53.87 -27.43 39.85
N ILE A 107 52.70 -28.06 39.84
CA ILE A 107 52.43 -29.49 40.18
C ILE A 107 51.05 -29.80 39.54
N GLY A 108 50.73 -30.86 38.80
CA GLY A 108 51.39 -32.07 38.34
C GLY A 108 50.47 -32.74 37.30
N ILE A 109 51.04 -33.63 36.49
CA ILE A 109 50.41 -34.24 35.31
C ILE A 109 49.53 -35.43 35.74
N GLY A 110 48.29 -35.47 35.23
CA GLY A 110 47.41 -36.64 35.25
C GLY A 110 46.51 -36.62 34.03
N SER A 111 46.90 -37.35 32.99
CA SER A 111 46.13 -37.54 31.76
C SER A 111 44.95 -38.48 32.00
N CYS A 112 43.74 -38.06 31.63
CA CYS A 112 42.63 -38.97 31.37
C CYS A 112 41.75 -38.39 30.26
N SER A 113 41.81 -39.03 29.10
CA SER A 113 41.05 -38.69 27.91
C SER A 113 39.59 -39.08 28.12
N VAL A 114 38.69 -38.09 28.16
CA VAL A 114 37.25 -38.32 28.14
C VAL A 114 36.73 -37.87 26.77
N GLU A 115 36.54 -38.83 25.87
CA GLU A 115 35.85 -38.62 24.61
C GLU A 115 34.37 -38.31 24.89
N LYS A 116 33.96 -37.05 24.71
CA LYS A 116 32.54 -36.68 24.66
C LYS A 116 31.99 -36.99 23.27
N LYS A 117 31.20 -38.06 23.18
CA LYS A 117 30.40 -38.39 22.00
C LYS A 117 29.14 -37.51 22.00
N GLU A 118 29.15 -36.40 21.27
CA GLU A 118 27.95 -35.61 21.06
C GLU A 118 26.99 -36.37 20.13
N ARG A 119 25.84 -36.79 20.69
CA ARG A 119 24.71 -37.27 19.90
C ARG A 119 24.03 -36.06 19.26
N GLN A 120 24.21 -35.86 17.96
CA GLN A 120 23.38 -34.94 17.19
C GLN A 120 21.95 -35.48 17.15
N VAL A 121 21.04 -34.79 17.84
CA VAL A 121 19.60 -34.99 17.65
C VAL A 121 19.20 -34.18 16.42
N GLN A 122 18.98 -34.86 15.30
CA GLN A 122 18.52 -34.25 14.06
C GLN A 122 17.02 -33.98 14.17
N VAL A 123 16.63 -32.75 14.50
CA VAL A 123 15.22 -32.34 14.43
C VAL A 123 14.87 -32.03 12.97
N LYS A 124 14.32 -33.03 12.28
CA LYS A 124 13.81 -32.90 10.91
C LYS A 124 12.40 -32.30 10.98
N ILE A 125 12.28 -30.99 10.86
CA ILE A 125 10.97 -30.35 10.65
C ILE A 125 10.62 -30.50 9.18
N SER A 126 9.96 -31.61 8.83
CA SER A 126 9.26 -31.72 7.55
C SER A 126 7.87 -31.13 7.71
N CYS A 127 7.70 -29.87 7.33
CA CYS A 127 6.37 -29.29 7.17
C CYS A 127 5.89 -29.60 5.74
N THR A 128 5.45 -30.83 5.51
CA THR A 128 4.65 -31.14 4.32
C THR A 128 3.20 -30.83 4.62
N ALA A 129 2.88 -29.53 4.71
CA ALA A 129 1.51 -29.11 4.48
C ALA A 129 1.32 -29.10 2.97
N ALA A 130 0.75 -30.18 2.43
CA ALA A 130 0.16 -30.12 1.11
C ALA A 130 -0.80 -28.92 1.11
N ALA A 131 -0.54 -27.95 0.25
CA ALA A 131 -1.45 -26.84 0.05
C ALA A 131 -2.82 -27.47 -0.25
N PRO A 132 -3.87 -27.17 0.52
CA PRO A 132 -5.19 -27.68 0.18
C PRO A 132 -5.50 -27.22 -1.24
N GLU A 133 -6.02 -28.11 -2.09
CA GLU A 133 -6.62 -27.76 -3.37
C GLU A 133 -7.79 -26.80 -3.09
N GLN A 134 -7.47 -25.52 -2.94
CA GLN A 134 -8.45 -24.47 -2.75
C GLN A 134 -8.77 -23.96 -4.13
N GLY A 135 -9.96 -24.33 -4.61
CA GLY A 135 -10.51 -23.80 -5.85
C GLY A 135 -10.46 -22.27 -5.88
N THR A 136 -10.54 -21.72 -7.09
CA THR A 136 -10.48 -20.29 -7.36
C THR A 136 -11.43 -19.51 -6.45
N ARG A 137 -10.88 -18.58 -5.68
CA ARG A 137 -11.64 -17.70 -4.78
C ARG A 137 -12.00 -16.41 -5.49
N TRP A 138 -13.15 -15.86 -5.16
CA TRP A 138 -13.68 -14.67 -5.80
C TRP A 138 -14.08 -13.62 -4.78
N ILE A 139 -13.87 -12.35 -5.13
CA ILE A 139 -14.47 -11.19 -4.48
C ILE A 139 -14.95 -10.25 -5.58
N LYS A 140 -16.27 -10.12 -5.69
CA LYS A 140 -16.93 -9.39 -6.78
C LYS A 140 -16.40 -9.85 -8.15
N HIS A 141 -15.77 -8.97 -8.91
CA HIS A 141 -15.21 -9.25 -10.24
C HIS A 141 -13.73 -9.62 -10.23
N TYR A 142 -13.13 -9.87 -9.07
CA TYR A 142 -11.75 -10.29 -8.96
C TYR A 142 -11.66 -11.75 -8.51
N SER A 143 -10.75 -12.48 -9.15
CA SER A 143 -10.48 -13.89 -8.91
C SER A 143 -9.05 -14.07 -8.42
N SER A 144 -8.82 -15.03 -7.52
CA SER A 144 -7.48 -15.41 -7.07
C SER A 144 -6.59 -15.97 -8.19
N ALA A 145 -7.16 -16.30 -9.35
CA ALA A 145 -6.40 -16.72 -10.54
C ALA A 145 -5.91 -15.55 -11.40
N HIS A 146 -6.48 -14.35 -11.27
CA HIS A 146 -6.09 -13.19 -12.07
C HIS A 146 -4.71 -12.67 -11.67
N ARG A 147 -3.87 -12.30 -12.64
CA ARG A 147 -2.73 -11.42 -12.38
C ARG A 147 -3.21 -9.98 -12.28
N ILE A 148 -3.06 -9.37 -11.10
CA ILE A 148 -3.65 -8.06 -10.81
C ILE A 148 -2.58 -7.02 -10.53
N LEU A 149 -2.66 -5.88 -11.21
CA LEU A 149 -1.90 -4.67 -10.88
C LEU A 149 -2.85 -3.66 -10.21
N LEU A 150 -2.51 -3.20 -9.02
CA LEU A 150 -3.24 -2.14 -8.30
C LEU A 150 -2.41 -0.87 -8.31
N VAL A 151 -3.00 0.20 -8.84
CA VAL A 151 -2.30 1.45 -9.16
C VAL A 151 -2.82 2.59 -8.29
N GLY A 152 -1.89 3.36 -7.72
CA GLY A 152 -2.21 4.53 -6.92
C GLY A 152 -2.86 4.19 -5.57
N GLU A 153 -2.43 3.10 -4.94
CA GLU A 153 -2.86 2.76 -3.59
C GLU A 153 -2.45 3.88 -2.62
N GLY A 154 -3.40 4.35 -1.82
CA GLY A 154 -3.12 5.24 -0.69
C GLY A 154 -2.60 4.43 0.50
N ASP A 155 -3.49 4.03 1.41
CA ASP A 155 -3.12 3.21 2.58
C ASP A 155 -3.02 1.70 2.29
N PHE A 156 -3.06 1.26 1.03
CA PHE A 156 -3.02 -0.15 0.61
C PHE A 156 -4.16 -1.04 1.11
N SER A 157 -5.23 -0.46 1.67
CA SER A 157 -6.33 -1.23 2.25
C SER A 157 -7.15 -2.01 1.22
N PHE A 158 -7.28 -1.50 -0.01
CA PHE A 158 -7.99 -2.21 -1.09
C PHE A 158 -7.22 -3.46 -1.53
N SER A 159 -5.92 -3.32 -1.81
CA SER A 159 -5.05 -4.47 -2.12
C SER A 159 -5.08 -5.50 -0.99
N THR A 160 -5.04 -5.05 0.26
CA THR A 160 -5.09 -5.91 1.44
C THR A 160 -6.41 -6.67 1.53
N CYS A 161 -7.54 -6.03 1.21
CA CYS A 161 -8.86 -6.67 1.14
C CYS A 161 -8.87 -7.83 0.14
N LEU A 162 -8.38 -7.61 -1.09
CA LEU A 162 -8.31 -8.65 -2.11
C LEU A 162 -7.39 -9.80 -1.69
N ALA A 163 -6.19 -9.48 -1.19
CA ALA A 163 -5.23 -10.48 -0.74
C ALA A 163 -5.80 -11.35 0.41
N LYS A 164 -6.56 -10.74 1.33
CA LYS A 164 -7.25 -11.46 2.42
C LYS A 164 -8.31 -12.41 1.88
N ALA A 165 -9.14 -11.95 0.95
CA ALA A 165 -10.17 -12.79 0.32
C ALA A 165 -9.54 -13.99 -0.42
N PHE A 166 -8.45 -13.76 -1.15
CA PHE A 166 -7.75 -14.80 -1.90
C PHE A 166 -6.91 -15.73 -1.03
N GLY A 167 -6.55 -15.33 0.19
CA GLY A 167 -5.65 -16.07 1.06
C GLY A 167 -4.17 -15.80 0.74
N TRP A 168 -3.80 -15.88 -0.54
CA TRP A 168 -2.46 -15.56 -1.06
C TRP A 168 -2.56 -14.57 -2.22
N ALA A 169 -1.46 -13.86 -2.49
CA ALA A 169 -1.42 -12.75 -3.44
C ALA A 169 -0.12 -12.72 -4.27
N THR A 170 0.47 -13.88 -4.56
CA THR A 170 1.72 -14.00 -5.35
C THR A 170 1.60 -13.46 -6.79
N ASN A 171 0.38 -13.38 -7.31
CA ASN A 171 0.00 -12.85 -8.61
C ASN A 171 -0.49 -11.39 -8.57
N MET A 172 -0.34 -10.71 -7.42
CA MET A 172 -0.71 -9.31 -7.25
C MET A 172 0.52 -8.42 -7.13
N VAL A 173 0.45 -7.24 -7.75
CA VAL A 173 1.39 -6.14 -7.53
C VAL A 173 0.60 -4.91 -7.10
N ALA A 174 0.86 -4.40 -5.90
CA ALA A 174 0.23 -3.19 -5.38
C ALA A 174 1.22 -2.02 -5.43
N THR A 175 0.78 -0.88 -5.95
CA THR A 175 1.68 0.24 -6.24
C THR A 175 1.12 1.57 -5.72
N SER A 176 2.00 2.42 -5.19
CA SER A 176 1.68 3.80 -4.80
C SER A 176 2.55 4.79 -5.56
N MET A 177 2.03 6.00 -5.79
CA MET A 177 2.84 7.15 -6.22
C MET A 177 3.72 7.67 -5.07
N ASP A 178 3.21 7.58 -3.84
CA ASP A 178 3.93 8.04 -2.65
C ASP A 178 5.06 7.08 -2.26
N SER A 179 6.14 7.63 -1.70
CA SER A 179 7.23 6.87 -1.11
C SER A 179 6.79 6.19 0.20
N GLN A 180 7.47 5.12 0.60
CA GLN A 180 7.17 4.44 1.87
C GLN A 180 7.26 5.38 3.08
N ALA A 181 8.22 6.32 3.08
CA ALA A 181 8.39 7.30 4.15
C ALA A 181 7.19 8.27 4.23
N PHE A 182 6.66 8.70 3.09
CA PHE A 182 5.44 9.50 3.04
C PHE A 182 4.24 8.73 3.61
N LEU A 183 4.05 7.49 3.14
CA LEU A 183 2.95 6.63 3.60
C LEU A 183 2.97 6.42 5.12
N LEU A 184 4.15 6.13 5.69
CA LEU A 184 4.35 5.98 7.14
C LEU A 184 3.93 7.23 7.92
N LYS A 185 4.24 8.42 7.38
CA LYS A 185 3.93 9.70 8.04
C LYS A 185 2.45 10.08 7.93
N HIS A 186 1.80 9.73 6.83
CA HIS A 186 0.50 10.30 6.45
C HIS A 186 -0.69 9.34 6.57
N TYR A 187 -0.47 8.03 6.55
CA TYR A 187 -1.55 7.04 6.56
C TYR A 187 -1.34 6.06 7.71
N GLN A 188 -2.15 6.20 8.77
CA GLN A 188 -2.00 5.46 10.02
C GLN A 188 -1.97 3.93 9.79
N ASN A 189 -2.74 3.44 8.82
CA ASN A 189 -2.88 2.00 8.54
C ASN A 189 -1.99 1.50 7.39
N ALA A 190 -1.26 2.38 6.69
CA ALA A 190 -0.50 1.97 5.52
C ALA A 190 0.53 0.88 5.85
N MET A 191 1.29 1.06 6.92
CA MET A 191 2.32 0.07 7.30
C MET A 191 1.72 -1.28 7.71
N SER A 192 0.61 -1.30 8.44
CA SER A 192 -0.07 -2.56 8.77
C SER A 192 -0.59 -3.28 7.54
N ASN A 193 -1.13 -2.54 6.55
CA ASN A 193 -1.61 -3.10 5.30
C ASN A 193 -0.44 -3.62 4.44
N ILE A 194 0.67 -2.89 4.34
CA ILE A 194 1.88 -3.32 3.63
C ILE A 194 2.47 -4.60 4.26
N VAL A 195 2.52 -4.69 5.59
CA VAL A 195 2.98 -5.91 6.29
C VAL A 195 2.07 -7.09 5.97
N GLU A 196 0.76 -6.89 6.02
CA GLU A 196 -0.22 -7.94 5.67
C GLU A 196 -0.09 -8.39 4.21
N LEU A 197 0.14 -7.46 3.28
CA LEU A 197 0.43 -7.76 1.88
C LEU A 197 1.70 -8.61 1.72
N SER A 198 2.76 -8.28 2.47
CA SER A 198 4.01 -9.05 2.49
C SER A 198 3.82 -10.47 3.04
N ILE A 199 3.05 -10.63 4.11
CA ILE A 199 2.68 -11.95 4.67
C ILE A 199 2.01 -12.80 3.59
N ARG A 200 1.14 -12.19 2.79
CA ARG A 200 0.39 -12.84 1.70
C ARG A 200 1.17 -12.95 0.39
N LYS A 201 2.44 -12.55 0.37
CA LYS A 201 3.34 -12.60 -0.79
C LYS A 201 2.93 -11.68 -1.95
N CYS A 202 2.16 -10.63 -1.68
CA CYS A 202 1.94 -9.55 -2.64
C CYS A 202 3.21 -8.72 -2.80
N ARG A 203 3.52 -8.32 -4.04
CA ARG A 203 4.65 -7.42 -4.31
C ARG A 203 4.18 -5.98 -4.17
N VAL A 204 4.81 -5.22 -3.28
CA VAL A 204 4.50 -3.80 -3.05
C VAL A 204 5.60 -2.94 -3.66
N LEU A 205 5.23 -1.98 -4.51
CA LEU A 205 6.14 -1.01 -5.14
C LEU A 205 5.72 0.42 -4.79
N HIS A 206 6.68 1.31 -4.61
CA HIS A 206 6.45 2.72 -4.30
C HIS A 206 6.98 3.60 -5.44
N GLU A 207 6.59 4.87 -5.44
CA GLU A 207 7.04 5.87 -6.42
C GLU A 207 6.71 5.50 -7.88
N MET A 208 5.59 4.78 -8.05
CA MET A 208 5.10 4.31 -9.33
C MET A 208 4.16 5.34 -9.96
N ASP A 209 4.65 6.09 -10.93
CA ASP A 209 3.85 7.03 -11.72
C ASP A 209 2.94 6.28 -12.71
N ALA A 210 1.63 6.33 -12.46
CA ALA A 210 0.60 5.71 -13.30
C ALA A 210 0.65 6.15 -14.78
N THR A 211 1.23 7.32 -15.07
CA THR A 211 1.38 7.86 -16.42
C THR A 211 2.62 7.35 -17.15
N LYS A 212 3.51 6.62 -16.47
CA LYS A 212 4.79 6.10 -17.00
C LYS A 212 5.03 4.61 -16.69
N MET A 213 4.13 3.96 -15.96
CA MET A 213 4.31 2.61 -15.43
C MET A 213 4.59 1.51 -16.47
N ALA A 214 4.21 1.69 -17.75
CA ALA A 214 4.47 0.69 -18.79
C ALA A 214 5.96 0.56 -19.15
N ASN A 215 6.75 1.60 -18.85
CA ASN A 215 8.20 1.61 -19.11
C ASN A 215 9.03 1.43 -17.83
N HIS A 216 8.38 1.08 -16.70
CA HIS A 216 9.08 0.92 -15.44
C HIS A 216 9.75 -0.45 -15.38
N GLU A 217 11.06 -0.50 -15.11
CA GLU A 217 11.89 -1.71 -15.16
C GLU A 217 11.31 -2.87 -14.32
N LEU A 218 10.78 -2.58 -13.12
CA LEU A 218 10.18 -3.59 -12.23
C LEU A 218 8.88 -4.23 -12.77
N LEU A 219 8.25 -3.63 -13.78
CA LEU A 219 7.01 -4.11 -14.42
C LEU A 219 7.22 -4.51 -15.88
N GLU A 220 8.45 -4.39 -16.40
CA GLU A 220 8.76 -4.70 -17.78
C GLU A 220 8.43 -6.16 -18.13
N GLY A 221 7.78 -6.36 -19.28
CA GLY A 221 7.39 -7.68 -19.78
C GLY A 221 6.22 -8.35 -19.04
N ILE A 222 5.76 -7.79 -17.91
CA ILE A 222 4.64 -8.37 -17.16
C ILE A 222 3.32 -7.97 -17.81
N LYS A 223 2.47 -8.96 -18.05
CA LYS A 223 1.08 -8.77 -18.50
C LYS A 223 0.10 -9.08 -17.38
N PHE A 224 -0.90 -8.23 -17.24
CA PHE A 224 -1.92 -8.33 -16.19
C PHE A 224 -3.28 -8.62 -16.80
N ASP A 225 -4.03 -9.48 -16.12
CA ASP A 225 -5.41 -9.78 -16.48
C ASP A 225 -6.33 -8.68 -16.00
N ILE A 226 -6.03 -8.04 -14.86
CA ILE A 226 -6.78 -6.90 -14.36
C ILE A 226 -5.82 -5.79 -13.90
N ILE A 227 -6.03 -4.57 -14.38
CA ILE A 227 -5.30 -3.38 -13.92
C ILE A 227 -6.29 -2.41 -13.28
N VAL A 228 -6.13 -2.14 -11.98
CA VAL A 228 -7.09 -1.38 -11.17
C VAL A 228 -6.53 0.00 -10.82
N PHE A 229 -7.33 1.05 -11.02
CA PHE A 229 -7.04 2.38 -10.49
C PHE A 229 -8.30 2.96 -9.82
N ASN A 230 -8.33 2.90 -8.50
CA ASN A 230 -9.48 3.36 -7.73
C ASN A 230 -9.37 4.85 -7.42
N PHE A 231 -10.42 5.60 -7.77
CA PHE A 231 -10.57 7.03 -7.50
C PHE A 231 -9.33 7.86 -7.89
N PRO A 232 -8.87 7.75 -9.15
CA PRO A 232 -7.71 8.50 -9.63
C PRO A 232 -7.88 9.99 -9.33
N PHE A 233 -6.81 10.64 -8.86
CA PHE A 233 -6.83 12.05 -8.49
C PHE A 233 -5.50 12.72 -8.81
N ALA A 234 -5.54 13.74 -9.67
CA ALA A 234 -4.33 14.45 -10.12
C ALA A 234 -3.85 15.52 -9.14
N GLY A 235 -4.55 15.71 -8.01
CA GLY A 235 -4.33 16.83 -7.10
C GLY A 235 -5.22 18.02 -7.37
N PHE A 236 -5.18 18.96 -6.43
CA PHE A 236 -5.91 20.21 -6.50
C PHE A 236 -4.91 21.37 -6.46
N PHE A 237 -4.75 22.03 -7.58
CA PHE A 237 -3.82 23.15 -7.72
C PHE A 237 -4.56 24.48 -7.49
N LYS A 238 -4.27 25.16 -6.38
CA LYS A 238 -4.86 26.48 -6.08
C LYS A 238 -4.53 27.46 -7.21
N GLY A 239 -5.50 28.27 -7.62
CA GLY A 239 -5.34 29.26 -8.70
C GLY A 239 -5.62 28.74 -10.11
N LEU A 240 -5.77 27.43 -10.31
CA LEU A 240 -6.26 26.90 -11.59
C LEU A 240 -7.78 27.04 -11.71
N SER A 241 -8.23 27.32 -12.94
CA SER A 241 -9.66 27.30 -13.27
C SER A 241 -10.22 25.88 -13.11
N ARG A 242 -11.54 25.77 -12.94
CA ARG A 242 -12.25 24.47 -12.90
C ARG A 242 -11.95 23.63 -14.15
N GLU A 243 -11.86 24.26 -15.30
CA GLU A 243 -11.58 23.60 -16.58
C GLU A 243 -10.15 23.06 -16.62
N SER A 244 -9.15 23.85 -16.18
CA SER A 244 -7.76 23.39 -16.10
C SER A 244 -7.61 22.23 -15.11
N GLN A 245 -8.28 22.29 -13.95
CA GLN A 245 -8.30 21.18 -12.97
C GLN A 245 -8.91 19.92 -13.60
N LEU A 246 -10.06 20.05 -14.29
CA LEU A 246 -10.68 18.94 -15.02
C LEU A 246 -9.73 18.39 -16.10
N GLY A 247 -9.02 19.26 -16.81
CA GLY A 247 -8.01 18.88 -17.80
C GLY A 247 -6.89 18.02 -17.20
N HIS A 248 -6.38 18.39 -16.01
CA HIS A 248 -5.35 17.60 -15.32
C HIS A 248 -5.86 16.21 -14.92
N HIS A 249 -7.08 16.14 -14.38
CA HIS A 249 -7.71 14.87 -14.03
C HIS A 249 -7.92 13.95 -15.24
N ARG A 250 -8.44 14.50 -16.35
CA ARG A 250 -8.63 13.77 -17.61
C ARG A 250 -7.29 13.33 -18.21
N SER A 251 -6.27 14.18 -18.13
CA SER A 251 -4.92 13.85 -18.59
C SER A 251 -4.32 12.67 -17.81
N LEU A 252 -4.41 12.68 -16.48
CA LEU A 252 -3.97 11.57 -15.62
C LEU A 252 -4.63 10.26 -16.05
N VAL A 253 -5.96 10.24 -16.17
CA VAL A 253 -6.69 9.02 -16.50
C VAL A 253 -6.40 8.56 -17.93
N SER A 254 -6.33 9.48 -18.89
CA SER A 254 -5.98 9.18 -20.28
C SER A 254 -4.59 8.53 -20.39
N LEU A 255 -3.58 9.11 -19.75
CA LEU A 255 -2.23 8.57 -19.75
C LEU A 255 -2.13 7.24 -19.01
N PHE A 256 -2.85 7.08 -17.90
CA PHE A 256 -2.99 5.79 -17.24
C PHE A 256 -3.57 4.73 -18.17
N MET A 257 -4.69 5.00 -18.85
CA MET A 257 -5.31 4.05 -19.78
C MET A 257 -4.36 3.64 -20.91
N LYS A 258 -3.59 4.59 -21.45
CA LYS A 258 -2.56 4.32 -22.46
C LYS A 258 -1.50 3.32 -21.93
N ASN A 259 -1.00 3.54 -20.73
CA ASN A 259 0.01 2.67 -20.10
C ASN A 259 -0.59 1.31 -19.75
N ALA A 260 -1.75 1.29 -19.08
CA ALA A 260 -2.45 0.08 -18.68
C ALA A 260 -2.74 -0.82 -19.88
N LYS A 261 -3.21 -0.25 -21.00
CA LYS A 261 -3.43 -1.01 -22.24
C LYS A 261 -2.15 -1.70 -22.74
N ALA A 262 -0.99 -1.06 -22.63
CA ALA A 262 0.29 -1.65 -23.04
C ALA A 262 0.73 -2.81 -22.12
N MET A 263 0.20 -2.88 -20.89
CA MET A 263 0.53 -3.88 -19.88
C MET A 263 -0.57 -4.95 -19.72
N MET A 264 -1.69 -4.80 -20.43
CA MET A 264 -2.83 -5.70 -20.35
C MET A 264 -2.58 -7.00 -21.13
N SER A 265 -3.07 -8.13 -20.62
CA SER A 265 -3.11 -9.40 -21.35
C SER A 265 -4.15 -9.38 -22.48
N GLU A 266 -4.17 -10.41 -23.33
CA GLU A 266 -5.04 -10.48 -24.52
C GLU A 266 -6.53 -10.25 -24.19
N TYR A 267 -6.99 -10.81 -23.08
CA TYR A 267 -8.37 -10.68 -22.56
C TYR A 267 -8.43 -9.88 -21.27
N GLY A 268 -7.39 -9.08 -21.00
CA GLY A 268 -7.33 -8.31 -19.77
C GLY A 268 -8.30 -7.15 -19.75
N GLU A 269 -8.55 -6.63 -18.55
CA GLU A 269 -9.45 -5.51 -18.31
C GLU A 269 -8.74 -4.40 -17.50
N ILE A 270 -9.11 -3.15 -17.79
CA ILE A 270 -8.74 -1.98 -17.00
C ILE A 270 -9.95 -1.55 -16.19
N HIS A 271 -9.82 -1.56 -14.87
CA HIS A 271 -10.89 -1.22 -13.94
C HIS A 271 -10.60 0.15 -13.31
N ILE A 272 -11.51 1.09 -13.52
CA ILE A 272 -11.45 2.41 -12.88
C ILE A 272 -12.68 2.59 -12.03
N THR A 273 -12.50 2.67 -10.71
CA THR A 273 -13.58 3.05 -9.81
C THR A 273 -13.63 4.56 -9.71
N HIS A 274 -14.79 5.16 -9.98
CA HIS A 274 -14.93 6.61 -9.94
C HIS A 274 -16.34 7.04 -9.57
N LYS A 275 -16.44 8.25 -9.02
CA LYS A 275 -17.74 8.87 -8.73
C LYS A 275 -18.54 9.06 -10.01
N SER A 276 -19.84 8.83 -9.92
CA SER A 276 -20.75 8.81 -11.05
C SER A 276 -21.74 9.99 -11.06
N ASN A 277 -21.47 11.06 -10.31
CA ASN A 277 -22.35 12.23 -10.15
C ASN A 277 -21.67 13.58 -10.41
N GLY A 278 -22.49 14.56 -10.81
CA GLY A 278 -22.09 15.97 -10.95
C GLY A 278 -20.81 16.15 -11.77
N PHE A 279 -19.87 16.93 -11.21
CA PHE A 279 -18.55 17.21 -11.79
C PHE A 279 -17.78 15.96 -12.24
N HIS A 280 -17.97 14.83 -11.56
CA HIS A 280 -17.23 13.60 -11.86
C HIS A 280 -17.66 12.96 -13.18
N LYS A 281 -18.88 13.25 -13.68
CA LYS A 281 -19.33 12.80 -15.01
C LYS A 281 -18.57 13.48 -16.14
N GLU A 282 -18.12 14.72 -15.93
CA GLU A 282 -17.39 15.52 -16.93
C GLU A 282 -15.97 15.01 -17.21
N TRP A 283 -15.52 14.00 -16.46
CA TRP A 283 -14.29 13.28 -16.76
C TRP A 283 -14.43 12.43 -18.03
N GLU A 284 -15.67 12.07 -18.42
CA GLU A 284 -16.02 11.32 -19.63
C GLU A 284 -15.11 10.11 -19.88
N LEU A 285 -15.00 9.22 -18.87
CA LEU A 285 -14.08 8.08 -18.88
C LEU A 285 -14.20 7.21 -20.14
N GLU A 286 -15.42 7.03 -20.66
CA GLU A 286 -15.66 6.26 -21.90
C GLU A 286 -15.07 6.93 -23.15
N SER A 287 -15.11 8.27 -23.21
CA SER A 287 -14.50 9.05 -24.29
C SER A 287 -12.98 8.94 -24.24
N LEU A 288 -12.40 9.05 -23.03
CA LEU A 288 -10.97 8.85 -22.80
C LEU A 288 -10.53 7.44 -23.20
N ALA A 289 -11.27 6.40 -22.78
CA ALA A 289 -11.00 5.02 -23.15
C ALA A 289 -11.05 4.81 -24.67
N SER A 290 -12.08 5.36 -25.33
CA SER A 290 -12.26 5.26 -26.78
C SER A 290 -11.08 5.87 -27.55
N SER A 291 -10.50 6.97 -27.06
CA SER A 291 -9.30 7.59 -27.66
C SER A 291 -8.08 6.67 -27.67
N HIS A 292 -8.04 5.67 -26.77
CA HIS A 292 -7.00 4.65 -26.70
C HIS A 292 -7.43 3.30 -27.31
N LYS A 293 -8.49 3.27 -28.11
CA LYS A 293 -9.09 2.05 -28.69
C LYS A 293 -9.49 1.01 -27.63
N LEU A 294 -9.94 1.48 -26.48
CA LEU A 294 -10.60 0.67 -25.47
C LEU A 294 -12.12 0.85 -25.61
N LYS A 295 -12.89 -0.15 -25.21
CA LYS A 295 -14.36 -0.09 -25.13
C LYS A 295 -14.79 -0.36 -23.69
N LEU A 296 -15.86 0.30 -23.26
CA LEU A 296 -16.53 -0.05 -22.02
C LEU A 296 -17.15 -1.46 -22.18
N ILE A 297 -16.78 -2.37 -21.29
CA ILE A 297 -17.40 -3.70 -21.16
C ILE A 297 -18.60 -3.59 -20.22
N GLU A 298 -18.39 -2.97 -19.06
CA GLU A 298 -19.38 -2.85 -18.01
C GLU A 298 -19.12 -1.61 -17.14
N ALA A 299 -20.19 -0.96 -16.68
CA ALA A 299 -20.13 0.02 -15.60
C ALA A 299 -20.91 -0.51 -14.39
N ALA A 300 -20.22 -1.30 -13.54
CA ALA A 300 -20.81 -1.94 -12.37
C ALA A 300 -20.97 -0.95 -11.21
N GLU A 301 -22.08 -1.02 -10.46
CA GLU A 301 -22.23 -0.21 -9.25
C GLU A 301 -21.15 -0.54 -8.23
N PHE A 302 -20.54 0.49 -7.63
CA PHE A 302 -19.53 0.31 -6.59
C PHE A 302 -20.18 0.46 -5.21
N ASN A 303 -20.01 -0.56 -4.38
CA ASN A 303 -20.38 -0.52 -2.97
C ASN A 303 -19.12 -0.76 -2.11
N LEU A 304 -18.82 0.16 -1.20
CA LEU A 304 -17.65 0.04 -0.30
C LEU A 304 -17.77 -1.20 0.59
N HIS A 305 -18.99 -1.60 0.98
CA HIS A 305 -19.23 -2.77 1.83
C HIS A 305 -18.91 -4.10 1.16
N ASP A 306 -18.82 -4.13 -0.17
CA ASP A 306 -18.37 -5.31 -0.90
C ASP A 306 -16.88 -5.62 -0.68
N TYR A 307 -16.12 -4.67 -0.11
CA TYR A 307 -14.69 -4.77 0.13
C TYR A 307 -14.35 -4.55 1.61
N PRO A 308 -14.53 -5.58 2.48
CA PRO A 308 -14.29 -5.45 3.91
C PRO A 308 -12.86 -4.99 4.23
N GLY A 309 -12.77 -3.92 5.01
CA GLY A 309 -11.49 -3.31 5.43
C GLY A 309 -10.91 -2.29 4.44
N TYR A 310 -11.52 -2.08 3.26
CA TYR A 310 -11.12 -1.02 2.35
C TYR A 310 -11.49 0.37 2.90
N ASN A 311 -10.52 1.28 2.93
CA ASN A 311 -10.68 2.68 3.27
C ASN A 311 -10.33 3.56 2.07
N THR A 312 -11.23 4.46 1.71
CA THR A 312 -10.92 5.53 0.75
C THR A 312 -10.01 6.55 1.41
N LYS A 313 -9.06 7.15 0.69
CA LYS A 313 -8.13 8.14 1.28
C LYS A 313 -8.07 9.38 0.43
N TYR A 314 -7.98 10.55 1.07
CA TYR A 314 -7.68 11.77 0.34
C TYR A 314 -6.25 11.70 -0.20
N GLY A 315 -6.05 12.08 -1.46
CA GLY A 315 -4.71 12.22 -2.03
C GLY A 315 -3.88 13.25 -1.26
N PHE A 316 -2.55 13.19 -1.40
CA PHE A 316 -1.60 14.10 -0.76
C PHE A 316 -1.63 14.03 0.78
N GLY A 317 -1.81 12.82 1.33
CA GLY A 317 -1.57 12.54 2.74
C GLY A 317 -2.71 12.90 3.70
N GLY A 318 -3.94 13.02 3.20
CA GLY A 318 -5.12 13.12 4.06
C GLY A 318 -5.65 11.75 4.47
N ASP A 319 -5.42 11.34 5.73
CA ASP A 319 -5.81 10.00 6.21
C ASP A 319 -7.32 9.79 6.44
N ASN A 320 -8.12 10.85 6.33
CA ASN A 320 -9.56 10.72 6.44
C ASN A 320 -10.16 10.00 5.23
N ASN A 321 -11.26 9.30 5.46
CA ASN A 321 -12.01 8.68 4.37
C ASN A 321 -12.93 9.70 3.70
N PHE A 322 -12.95 9.70 2.36
CA PHE A 322 -13.89 10.53 1.61
C PHE A 322 -15.18 9.77 1.31
N ASN A 323 -16.30 10.50 1.23
CA ASN A 323 -17.55 9.92 0.74
C ASN A 323 -17.38 9.51 -0.72
N CYS A 324 -17.37 8.21 -0.98
CA CYS A 324 -17.19 7.61 -2.30
C CYS A 324 -18.51 7.31 -3.01
N TYR A 325 -19.65 7.85 -2.58
CA TYR A 325 -20.94 7.57 -3.21
C TYR A 325 -21.53 8.79 -3.95
N PRO A 326 -22.33 8.53 -5.01
CA PRO A 326 -22.42 7.28 -5.76
C PRO A 326 -21.17 7.08 -6.63
N SER A 327 -20.78 5.82 -6.85
CA SER A 327 -19.65 5.46 -7.70
C SER A 327 -19.91 4.19 -8.48
N LYS A 328 -19.17 4.03 -9.57
CA LYS A 328 -19.16 2.81 -10.39
C LYS A 328 -17.73 2.35 -10.61
N THR A 329 -17.56 1.04 -10.81
CA THR A 329 -16.36 0.46 -11.41
C THR A 329 -16.59 0.32 -12.90
N TYR A 330 -15.88 1.12 -13.69
CA TYR A 330 -15.87 1.06 -15.14
C TYR A 330 -14.82 0.06 -15.59
N LYS A 331 -15.22 -0.97 -16.33
CA LYS A 331 -14.35 -2.03 -16.85
C LYS A 331 -14.18 -1.82 -18.34
N PHE A 332 -12.94 -1.70 -18.79
CA PHE A 332 -12.58 -1.46 -20.18
C PHE A 332 -11.74 -2.59 -20.73
N GLY A 333 -11.98 -3.00 -21.97
CA GLY A 333 -11.16 -3.95 -22.72
C GLY A 333 -10.81 -3.43 -24.10
N VAL A 334 -10.01 -4.18 -24.86
CA VAL A 334 -9.66 -3.79 -26.24
C VAL A 334 -10.91 -3.77 -27.12
N LYS A 335 -11.02 -2.73 -27.94
CA LYS A 335 -12.03 -2.70 -29.01
C LYS A 335 -11.64 -3.73 -30.08
N SER A 336 -12.30 -4.88 -30.02
CA SER A 336 -12.31 -5.96 -31.02
C SER A 336 -12.64 -5.46 -32.41
#